data_AF-A0A537KIL0-F1
#
_entry.id   AF-A0A537KIL0-F1
#
_cell.length_a   1.000
_cell.length_b   1.000
_cell.length_c   1.000
_cell.angle_alpha   90.00
_cell.angle_beta   90.00
_cell.angle_gamma   90.00
#
_symmetry.space_group_name_H-M   'P 1'
#
loop_
_entity.id
_entity.type
_entity.pdbx_description
1 polymer ?
#
loop_
_entity_poly.entity_id
_entity_poly.type
_entity_poly.pdbx_seq_one_letter_code
_entity_poly.pdbx_strand_id
1 'polypeptide(L)'
;MFTARLRGLLKNSKGFTLIEIAIVVAIIGLLLMIALPLYSGARVRAYVAEARALTSEFKSLAWACLIEKSFNEVNCSDATGTKVGWPATSRNDSGPWQWNTGAVFFCKTIAAVTASEPASTCASDFAAAAFGVRITHNNLTGLTSDYVIAINTSTGKVGESPADGTSFTP
;
A
#
# COMPACT_ATOMS: atom_id res chain seq x y z
N MET A 1 10.67 -62.44 17.39
CA MET A 1 11.89 -62.34 16.55
C MET A 1 11.88 -61.13 15.58
N PHE A 2 11.02 -60.12 15.77
CA PHE A 2 10.88 -58.97 14.85
C PHE A 2 11.57 -57.67 15.32
N THR A 3 12.05 -57.61 16.56
CA THR A 3 12.62 -56.39 17.17
C THR A 3 14.12 -56.20 16.92
N ALA A 4 14.84 -57.24 16.49
CA ALA A 4 16.30 -57.15 16.24
C ALA A 4 16.64 -56.46 14.91
N ARG A 5 15.74 -56.47 13.92
CA ARG A 5 15.98 -55.92 12.58
C ARG A 5 15.81 -54.39 12.49
N LEU A 6 15.12 -53.77 13.46
CA LEU A 6 14.97 -52.31 13.58
C LEU A 6 16.23 -51.60 14.11
N ARG A 7 17.12 -52.32 14.81
CA ARG A 7 18.30 -51.73 15.47
C ARG A 7 19.48 -51.49 14.51
N GLY A 8 19.51 -52.15 13.36
CA GLY A 8 20.55 -51.98 12.33
C GLY A 8 20.38 -50.73 11.46
N LEU A 9 19.13 -50.32 11.23
CA LEU A 9 18.81 -49.14 10.42
C LEU A 9 19.14 -47.81 11.13
N LEU A 10 19.15 -47.81 12.47
CA LEU A 10 19.51 -46.66 13.30
C LEU A 10 21.02 -46.51 13.52
N LYS A 11 21.85 -47.43 13.00
CA LYS A 11 23.29 -47.50 13.29
C LYS A 11 24.17 -46.86 12.20
N ASN A 12 23.57 -46.32 11.14
CA ASN A 12 24.27 -45.71 10.02
C ASN A 12 24.09 -44.18 9.94
N SER A 13 23.73 -43.55 11.06
CA SER A 13 23.64 -42.09 11.18
C SER A 13 25.04 -41.48 11.29
N LYS A 14 25.76 -41.41 10.15
CA LYS A 14 26.94 -40.54 10.03
C LYS A 14 26.44 -39.10 10.18
N GLY A 15 26.81 -38.43 11.27
CA GLY A 15 26.47 -37.03 11.50
C GLY A 15 27.16 -36.11 10.50
N PHE A 16 26.56 -34.94 10.26
CA PHE A 16 27.18 -33.85 9.49
C PHE A 16 28.48 -33.42 10.15
N THR A 17 29.51 -33.18 9.36
CA THR A 17 30.77 -32.65 9.89
C THR A 17 30.60 -31.15 10.22
N LEU A 18 31.28 -30.67 11.27
CA LEU A 18 31.22 -29.26 11.67
C LEU A 18 31.72 -28.34 10.55
N ILE A 19 32.69 -28.82 9.76
CA ILE A 19 33.23 -28.10 8.62
C ILE A 19 32.24 -28.00 7.46
N GLU A 20 31.40 -29.02 7.22
CA GLU A 20 30.34 -28.95 6.21
C GLU A 20 29.31 -27.89 6.56
N ILE A 21 28.88 -27.82 7.82
CA ILE A 21 27.94 -26.78 8.27
C ILE A 21 28.59 -25.39 8.15
N ALA A 22 29.87 -25.25 8.47
CA ALA A 22 30.57 -23.96 8.42
C ALA A 22 30.66 -23.38 7.00
N ILE A 23 31.00 -24.20 5.99
CA ILE A 23 31.09 -23.75 4.60
C ILE A 23 29.70 -23.44 4.03
N VAL A 24 28.69 -24.25 4.36
CA VAL A 24 27.31 -24.01 3.91
C VAL A 24 26.79 -22.66 4.44
N VAL A 25 27.02 -22.36 5.72
CA VAL A 25 26.63 -21.07 6.30
C VAL A 25 27.41 -19.91 5.66
N ALA A 26 28.70 -20.10 5.34
CA ALA A 26 29.49 -19.08 4.64
C ALA A 26 28.93 -18.74 3.25
N ILE A 27 28.51 -19.75 2.47
CA ILE A 27 27.92 -19.55 1.14
C ILE A 27 26.52 -18.91 1.26
N ILE A 28 25.69 -19.36 2.20
CA ILE A 28 24.36 -18.75 2.45
C ILE A 28 24.52 -17.27 2.86
N GLY A 29 25.52 -16.95 3.68
CA GLY A 29 25.82 -15.57 4.07
C GLY A 29 26.14 -14.66 2.88
N LEU A 30 26.93 -15.14 1.92
CA LEU A 30 27.24 -14.39 0.68
C LEU A 30 25.98 -14.15 -0.15
N LEU A 31 25.14 -15.18 -0.33
CA LEU A 31 23.90 -15.07 -1.10
C LEU A 31 22.91 -14.10 -0.45
N LEU A 32 22.77 -14.14 0.88
CA LEU A 32 21.86 -13.24 1.61
C LEU A 32 22.28 -11.77 1.48
N MET A 33 23.58 -11.47 1.44
CA MET A 33 24.07 -10.10 1.31
C MET A 33 23.58 -9.43 0.01
N ILE A 34 23.49 -10.17 -1.09
CA ILE A 34 22.99 -9.67 -2.38
C ILE A 34 21.45 -9.77 -2.46
N ALA A 35 20.87 -10.86 -1.94
CA ALA A 35 19.45 -11.13 -2.07
C ALA A 35 18.58 -10.17 -1.24
N LEU A 36 19.00 -9.79 -0.03
CA LEU A 36 18.21 -8.93 0.87
C LEU A 36 17.88 -7.54 0.30
N PRO A 37 18.85 -6.73 -0.18
CA PRO A 37 18.55 -5.40 -0.72
C PRO A 37 17.75 -5.46 -2.02
N LEU A 38 17.94 -6.50 -2.84
CA LEU A 38 17.14 -6.68 -4.06
C LEU A 38 15.68 -7.02 -3.73
N TYR A 39 15.48 -7.90 -2.75
CA TYR A 39 14.17 -8.37 -2.34
C TYR A 39 13.34 -7.28 -1.66
N SER A 40 13.97 -6.41 -0.85
CA SER A 40 13.28 -5.29 -0.20
C SER A 40 12.71 -4.30 -1.22
N GLY A 41 13.48 -3.93 -2.25
CA GLY A 41 13.01 -3.04 -3.32
C GLY A 41 11.88 -3.64 -4.16
N ALA A 42 11.92 -4.94 -4.43
CA ALA A 42 10.84 -5.64 -5.14
C ALA A 42 9.53 -5.66 -4.33
N ARG A 43 9.62 -5.85 -3.01
CA ARG A 43 8.45 -5.76 -2.11
C ARG A 43 7.82 -4.37 -2.12
N VAL A 44 8.63 -3.31 -2.00
CA VAL A 44 8.13 -1.93 -2.01
C VAL A 44 7.36 -1.62 -3.31
N ARG A 45 7.90 -2.02 -4.47
CA ARG A 45 7.20 -1.82 -5.75
C ARG A 45 5.88 -2.60 -5.83
N ALA A 46 5.84 -3.81 -5.29
CA ALA A 46 4.59 -4.59 -5.22
C ALA A 46 3.54 -3.88 -4.36
N TYR A 47 3.94 -3.32 -3.22
CA TYR A 47 3.04 -2.54 -2.35
C TYR A 47 2.52 -1.27 -3.01
N VAL A 48 3.37 -0.52 -3.73
CA VAL A 48 2.93 0.66 -4.48
C VAL A 48 1.96 0.27 -5.61
N ALA A 49 2.21 -0.84 -6.31
CA ALA A 49 1.30 -1.34 -7.34
C ALA A 49 -0.06 -1.73 -6.78
N GLU A 50 -0.09 -2.34 -5.58
CA GLU A 50 -1.31 -2.64 -4.84
C GLU A 50 -2.08 -1.35 -4.50
N ALA A 51 -1.45 -0.36 -3.86
CA ALA A 51 -2.09 0.93 -3.56
C ALA A 51 -2.61 1.65 -4.81
N ARG A 52 -1.91 1.56 -5.94
CA ARG A 52 -2.38 2.11 -7.20
C ARG A 52 -3.62 1.41 -7.74
N ALA A 53 -3.66 0.08 -7.70
CA ALA A 53 -4.85 -0.68 -8.09
C ALA A 53 -6.06 -0.29 -7.23
N LEU A 54 -5.83 -0.17 -5.92
CA LEU A 54 -6.84 0.21 -4.94
C LEU A 54 -7.39 1.62 -5.16
N THR A 55 -6.52 2.61 -5.34
CA THR A 55 -6.93 3.99 -5.64
C THR A 55 -7.55 4.14 -7.03
N SER A 56 -7.28 3.23 -7.96
CA SER A 56 -7.95 3.22 -9.27
C SER A 56 -9.43 2.87 -9.17
N GLU A 57 -9.81 1.99 -8.23
CA GLU A 57 -11.20 1.71 -7.91
C GLU A 57 -11.87 3.02 -7.47
N PHE A 58 -11.32 3.68 -6.44
CA PHE A 58 -11.83 4.98 -5.98
C PHE A 58 -11.94 6.02 -7.07
N LYS A 59 -10.93 6.15 -7.93
CA LYS A 59 -10.98 7.10 -9.04
C LYS A 59 -12.23 6.87 -9.88
N SER A 60 -12.54 5.62 -10.23
CA SER A 60 -13.74 5.31 -10.99
C SER A 60 -15.04 5.64 -10.24
N LEU A 61 -15.13 5.31 -8.95
CA LEU A 61 -16.29 5.59 -8.10
C LEU A 61 -16.48 7.11 -7.86
N ALA A 62 -15.39 7.83 -7.65
CA ALA A 62 -15.37 9.28 -7.48
C ALA A 62 -15.85 10.00 -8.75
N TRP A 63 -15.40 9.56 -9.94
CA TRP A 63 -15.89 10.10 -11.20
C TRP A 63 -17.38 9.85 -11.41
N ALA A 64 -17.86 8.63 -11.10
CA ALA A 64 -19.28 8.33 -11.19
C ALA A 64 -20.10 9.26 -10.29
N CYS A 65 -19.68 9.45 -9.03
CA CYS A 65 -20.35 10.36 -8.11
C CYS A 65 -20.35 11.81 -8.63
N LEU A 66 -19.21 12.32 -9.11
CA LEU A 66 -19.12 13.68 -9.61
C LEU A 66 -20.07 13.92 -10.79
N ILE A 67 -20.20 12.96 -11.71
CA ILE A 67 -21.13 13.06 -12.84
C ILE A 67 -22.58 13.12 -12.34
N GLU A 68 -22.95 12.25 -11.40
CA GLU A 68 -24.31 12.22 -10.84
C GLU A 68 -24.67 13.47 -10.02
N LYS A 69 -23.67 14.09 -9.39
CA LYS A 69 -23.85 15.24 -8.48
C LYS A 69 -23.44 16.57 -9.11
N SER A 70 -23.50 16.68 -10.43
CA SER A 70 -23.23 17.92 -11.18
C SER A 70 -21.85 18.52 -10.86
N PHE A 71 -20.83 17.66 -10.76
CA PHE A 71 -19.45 18.00 -10.42
C PHE A 71 -19.29 18.70 -9.06
N ASN A 72 -20.25 18.50 -8.15
CA ASN A 72 -20.16 19.02 -6.80
C ASN A 72 -19.40 18.07 -5.88
N GLU A 73 -18.14 18.41 -5.59
CA GLU A 73 -17.26 17.64 -4.70
C GLU A 73 -17.85 17.44 -3.29
N VAL A 74 -18.60 18.41 -2.75
CA VAL A 74 -19.25 18.33 -1.41
C VAL A 74 -20.23 17.15 -1.32
N ASN A 75 -20.86 16.82 -2.44
CA ASN A 75 -21.81 15.72 -2.53
C ASN A 75 -21.15 14.36 -2.72
N CYS A 76 -19.85 14.34 -2.95
CA CYS A 76 -19.04 13.13 -3.13
C CYS A 76 -17.98 12.94 -2.04
N SER A 77 -17.67 13.98 -1.28
CA SER A 77 -16.73 13.89 -0.17
C SER A 77 -17.44 13.69 1.16
N ASP A 78 -16.99 12.71 1.92
CA ASP A 78 -17.22 12.56 3.35
C ASP A 78 -15.98 11.97 4.02
N ALA A 79 -15.80 12.24 5.31
CA ALA A 79 -14.65 11.70 6.05
C ALA A 79 -14.60 10.16 6.05
N THR A 80 -15.72 9.50 5.72
CA THR A 80 -15.90 8.04 5.78
C THR A 80 -15.99 7.39 4.39
N GLY A 81 -15.97 8.14 3.28
CA GLY A 81 -16.05 7.59 1.92
C GLY A 81 -17.40 6.97 1.52
N THR A 82 -18.43 7.12 2.35
CA THR A 82 -19.75 6.54 2.12
C THR A 82 -20.42 7.16 0.89
N LYS A 83 -20.16 8.45 0.60
CA LYS A 83 -20.81 9.18 -0.50
C LYS A 83 -20.34 8.72 -1.88
N VAL A 84 -19.08 8.32 -2.00
CA VAL A 84 -18.54 7.68 -3.21
C VAL A 84 -18.81 6.18 -3.26
N GLY A 85 -19.49 5.61 -2.25
CA GLY A 85 -19.73 4.17 -2.19
C GLY A 85 -18.44 3.35 -2.02
N TRP A 86 -17.36 3.99 -1.56
CA TRP A 86 -16.10 3.32 -1.29
C TRP A 86 -15.96 3.16 0.22
N PRO A 87 -16.32 2.00 0.79
CA PRO A 87 -16.41 1.84 2.23
C PRO A 87 -15.01 1.85 2.85
N ALA A 88 -14.61 2.98 3.42
CA ALA A 88 -13.32 3.13 4.09
C ALA A 88 -13.14 2.20 5.32
N THR A 89 -14.24 1.64 5.84
CA THR A 89 -14.27 0.89 7.10
C THR A 89 -14.38 -0.62 6.95
N SER A 90 -14.43 -1.21 5.74
CA SER A 90 -14.79 -2.64 5.59
C SER A 90 -13.86 -3.55 4.79
N ARG A 91 -12.83 -3.05 4.10
CA ARG A 91 -11.71 -3.94 3.70
C ARG A 91 -10.75 -4.07 4.87
N ASN A 92 -11.04 -4.99 5.78
CA ASN A 92 -10.02 -5.50 6.72
C ASN A 92 -9.09 -6.45 5.97
N ASP A 93 -8.36 -5.92 4.99
CA ASP A 93 -7.29 -6.66 4.37
C ASP A 93 -6.19 -6.73 5.43
N SER A 94 -5.82 -7.93 5.87
CA SER A 94 -4.65 -8.18 6.72
C SER A 94 -3.32 -7.90 6.00
N GLY A 95 -3.39 -7.15 4.89
CA GLY A 95 -2.29 -6.77 4.06
C GLY A 95 -1.47 -5.62 4.64
N PRO A 96 -0.40 -5.24 3.94
CA PRO A 96 0.51 -4.15 4.30
C PRO A 96 -0.18 -2.77 4.32
N TRP A 97 -1.29 -2.63 3.60
CA TRP A 97 -2.13 -1.44 3.56
C TRP A 97 -3.30 -1.59 4.53
N GLN A 98 -3.42 -0.66 5.49
CA GLN A 98 -4.52 -0.65 6.44
C GLN A 98 -5.57 0.39 6.03
N TRP A 99 -6.74 -0.09 5.61
CA TRP A 99 -7.86 0.74 5.19
C TRP A 99 -8.55 1.48 6.34
N ASN A 100 -8.63 0.80 7.49
CA ASN A 100 -9.59 1.10 8.57
C ASN A 100 -9.30 2.40 9.35
N THR A 101 -8.13 3.02 9.14
CA THR A 101 -7.78 4.34 9.72
C THR A 101 -7.01 5.24 8.74
N GLY A 102 -6.80 4.75 7.53
CA GLY A 102 -5.80 5.28 6.60
C GLY A 102 -6.35 6.00 5.38
N ALA A 103 -7.54 5.57 4.93
CA ALA A 103 -8.27 6.18 3.81
C ALA A 103 -8.76 7.57 4.21
N VAL A 104 -7.94 8.57 3.96
CA VAL A 104 -8.25 9.95 4.34
C VAL A 104 -8.69 10.73 3.12
N PHE A 105 -9.96 11.13 3.11
CA PHE A 105 -10.53 11.99 2.08
C PHE A 105 -10.18 13.45 2.37
N PHE A 106 -9.80 14.17 1.33
CA PHE A 106 -9.44 15.59 1.45
C PHE A 106 -9.94 16.39 0.26
N CYS A 107 -10.03 17.70 0.48
CA CYS A 107 -10.53 18.65 -0.51
C CYS A 107 -9.64 19.89 -0.53
N LYS A 108 -8.72 19.96 -1.51
CA LYS A 108 -7.67 20.98 -1.63
C LYS A 108 -7.26 21.12 -3.08
N THR A 109 -6.61 22.23 -3.45
CA THR A 109 -5.91 22.28 -4.75
C THR A 109 -4.84 21.19 -4.82
N ILE A 110 -4.62 20.57 -5.99
CA ILE A 110 -3.59 19.51 -6.18
C ILE A 110 -2.21 19.92 -5.62
N ALA A 111 -1.82 21.19 -5.80
CA ALA A 111 -0.53 21.72 -5.30
C ALA A 111 -0.41 21.77 -3.76
N ALA A 112 -1.52 21.66 -3.03
CA ALA A 112 -1.58 21.74 -1.58
C ALA A 112 -1.90 20.39 -0.92
N VAL A 113 -2.00 19.32 -1.70
CA VAL A 113 -2.18 17.96 -1.18
C VAL A 113 -0.85 17.47 -0.63
N THR A 114 -0.87 16.84 0.54
CA THR A 114 0.33 16.26 1.17
C THR A 114 0.05 14.83 1.62
N ALA A 115 1.11 14.07 1.93
CA ALA A 115 0.98 12.73 2.50
C ALA A 115 0.36 12.75 3.92
N SER A 116 0.29 13.89 4.60
CA SER A 116 -0.17 13.98 6.00
C SER A 116 -1.50 14.72 6.18
N GLU A 117 -2.38 14.73 5.19
CA GLU A 117 -3.66 15.43 5.30
C GLU A 117 -4.62 14.75 6.31
N PRO A 118 -5.46 15.52 7.04
CA PRO A 118 -6.55 14.99 7.84
C PRO A 118 -7.81 14.74 7.01
N ALA A 119 -8.70 13.87 7.50
CA ALA A 119 -9.99 13.62 6.87
C ALA A 119 -10.85 14.88 6.93
N SER A 120 -11.33 15.31 5.77
CA SER A 120 -12.16 16.49 5.64
C SER A 120 -13.27 16.28 4.61
N THR A 121 -14.43 16.84 4.92
CA THR A 121 -15.50 17.10 3.93
C THR A 121 -15.12 18.35 3.14
N CYS A 122 -15.31 18.35 1.82
CA CYS A 122 -15.30 19.58 1.05
C CYS A 122 -16.35 20.54 1.64
N ALA A 123 -15.92 21.72 2.11
CA ALA A 123 -16.86 22.81 2.37
C ALA A 123 -17.14 23.55 1.05
N SER A 124 -18.31 24.18 0.93
CA SER A 124 -18.73 24.95 -0.26
C SER A 124 -17.82 26.13 -0.59
N ASP A 125 -16.98 26.56 0.36
CA ASP A 125 -16.28 27.84 0.32
C ASP A 125 -14.76 27.71 0.16
N PHE A 126 -14.24 26.50 -0.06
CA PHE A 126 -12.88 26.35 -0.56
C PHE A 126 -12.89 26.47 -2.08
N ALA A 127 -11.86 27.11 -2.64
CA ALA A 127 -11.49 27.01 -4.05
C ALA A 127 -10.99 25.58 -4.38
N ALA A 128 -11.77 24.56 -4.00
CA ALA A 128 -11.45 23.17 -4.22
C ALA A 128 -11.67 22.88 -5.71
N ALA A 129 -10.57 22.93 -6.43
CA ALA A 129 -10.49 22.36 -7.76
C ALA A 129 -10.09 20.89 -7.68
N ALA A 130 -9.89 20.29 -6.50
CA ALA A 130 -9.58 18.87 -6.39
C ALA A 130 -10.04 18.17 -5.10
N PHE A 131 -10.47 16.91 -5.27
CA PHE A 131 -10.87 15.96 -4.22
C PHE A 131 -10.06 14.66 -4.35
N GLY A 132 -9.70 14.03 -3.24
CA GLY A 132 -8.82 12.86 -3.28
C GLY A 132 -8.89 11.97 -2.06
N VAL A 133 -8.07 10.92 -2.11
CA VAL A 133 -7.89 9.96 -1.02
C VAL A 133 -6.40 9.69 -0.80
N ARG A 134 -6.02 9.51 0.46
CA ARG A 134 -4.75 8.95 0.87
C ARG A 134 -4.95 7.52 1.35
N ILE A 135 -4.03 6.60 1.07
CA ILE A 135 -3.95 5.29 1.73
C ILE A 135 -2.70 5.26 2.61
N THR A 136 -2.87 4.96 3.90
CA THR A 136 -1.74 4.85 4.85
C THR A 136 -1.14 3.46 4.87
N HIS A 137 0.18 3.39 5.05
CA HIS A 137 0.90 2.14 5.28
C HIS A 137 1.25 1.95 6.77
N ASN A 138 1.32 0.70 7.23
CA ASN A 138 1.60 0.37 8.64
C ASN A 138 3.10 0.31 8.97
N ASN A 139 3.82 1.41 8.73
CA ASN A 139 5.26 1.53 9.04
C ASN A 139 6.11 0.45 8.36
N LEU A 140 5.82 0.21 7.08
CA LEU A 140 6.54 -0.72 6.22
C LEU A 140 7.94 -0.20 5.91
N THR A 141 8.96 -0.99 6.26
CA THR A 141 10.36 -0.68 5.95
C THR A 141 10.57 -0.50 4.44
N GLY A 142 11.02 0.68 4.02
CA GLY A 142 11.30 1.00 2.61
C GLY A 142 10.27 1.92 1.93
N LEU A 143 9.18 2.26 2.61
CA LEU A 143 8.24 3.33 2.22
C LEU A 143 8.49 4.55 3.11
N THR A 144 8.49 5.74 2.52
CA THR A 144 8.79 6.99 3.24
C THR A 144 7.58 7.92 3.33
N SER A 145 6.55 7.68 2.53
CA SER A 145 5.33 8.49 2.47
C SER A 145 4.12 7.62 2.15
N ASP A 146 2.93 8.12 2.46
CA ASP A 146 1.67 7.48 2.09
C ASP A 146 1.37 7.66 0.59
N TYR A 147 0.54 6.78 0.04
CA TYR A 147 0.10 6.89 -1.35
C TYR A 147 -1.11 7.82 -1.44
N VAL A 148 -1.07 8.81 -2.35
CA VAL A 148 -2.15 9.80 -2.47
C VAL A 148 -2.59 9.95 -3.93
N ILE A 149 -3.90 10.02 -4.16
CA ILE A 149 -4.49 10.39 -5.44
C ILE A 149 -5.43 11.58 -5.24
N ALA A 150 -5.37 12.54 -6.15
CA ALA A 150 -6.21 13.73 -6.15
C ALA A 150 -6.78 13.96 -7.56
N ILE A 151 -8.07 14.22 -7.65
CA ILE A 151 -8.80 14.45 -8.89
C ILE A 151 -9.10 15.93 -8.97
N ASN A 152 -8.61 16.60 -10.01
CA ASN A 152 -9.02 17.96 -10.32
C ASN A 152 -10.37 17.98 -11.02
N THR A 153 -11.41 18.49 -10.37
CA THR A 153 -12.77 18.51 -10.91
C THR A 153 -13.01 19.62 -11.92
N SER A 154 -12.20 20.66 -11.90
CA SER A 154 -12.27 21.77 -12.86
C SER A 154 -11.61 21.44 -14.20
N THR A 155 -10.56 20.61 -14.19
CA THR A 155 -9.78 20.28 -15.40
C THR A 155 -9.83 18.80 -15.79
N GLY A 156 -10.46 17.94 -14.98
CA GLY A 156 -10.49 16.49 -15.23
C GLY A 156 -9.16 15.76 -14.96
N LYS A 157 -8.11 16.48 -14.53
CA LYS A 157 -6.76 15.93 -14.40
C LYS A 157 -6.63 15.14 -13.10
N VAL A 158 -5.79 14.13 -13.06
CA VAL A 158 -5.60 13.32 -11.84
C VAL A 158 -4.14 13.38 -11.42
N GLY A 159 -3.90 13.99 -10.27
CA GLY A 159 -2.61 13.98 -9.62
C GLY A 159 -2.42 12.68 -8.83
N GLU A 160 -1.31 11.99 -9.06
CA GLU A 160 -0.87 10.87 -8.23
C GLU A 160 0.44 11.26 -7.54
N SER A 161 0.53 11.05 -6.23
CA SER A 161 1.76 11.11 -5.46
C SER A 161 2.11 9.70 -5.03
N PRO A 162 3.16 9.09 -5.61
CA PRO A 162 3.61 7.79 -5.17
C PRO A 162 4.12 7.87 -3.72
N ALA A 163 4.21 6.70 -3.08
CA ALA A 163 4.68 6.55 -1.70
C ALA A 163 6.19 6.80 -1.51
N ASP A 164 6.86 7.27 -2.57
CA ASP A 164 8.24 7.76 -2.59
C ASP A 164 8.37 9.26 -2.31
N GLY A 165 7.24 9.97 -2.15
CA GLY A 165 7.21 11.40 -1.83
C GLY A 165 7.58 12.32 -3.01
N THR A 166 7.68 11.78 -4.23
CA THR A 166 7.89 12.60 -5.42
C THR A 166 6.60 13.33 -5.80
N SER A 167 6.74 14.57 -6.28
CA SER A 167 5.66 15.53 -6.53
C SER A 167 4.48 14.93 -7.32
N PHE A 168 3.26 15.43 -7.04
CA PHE A 168 2.03 15.12 -7.79
C PHE A 168 2.26 15.20 -9.30
N THR A 169 2.35 14.04 -9.95
CA THR A 169 2.37 13.96 -11.41
C THR A 169 0.92 14.01 -11.91
N PRO A 170 0.58 14.91 -12.85
CA PRO A 170 -0.78 15.05 -13.39
C PRO A 170 -1.20 13.95 -14.36
#